data_AF-A0A9X7VZL0-F1
#
_entry.id   AF-A0A9X7VZL0-F1
#
_cell.length_a   1.000
_cell.length_b   1.000
_cell.length_c   1.000
_cell.angle_alpha   90.00
_cell.angle_beta   90.00
_cell.angle_gamma   90.00
#
_symmetry.space_group_name_H-M   'P 1'
#
loop_
_entity.id
_entity.type
_entity.pdbx_description
1 polymer ?
#
loop_
_entity_poly.entity_id
_entity_poly.type
_entity_poly.pdbx_seq_one_letter_code
_entity_poly.pdbx_strand_id
1 'polypeptide(L)'
;MMISAQLPDQPYAGVILSFEESKFGVTLGGYLKQPPKTDEEFRLIAKTLPQPHIHEFLLSAKPISDLNTYRIPLQVSNRFDRSDNMPSHLVTLGDAYCRFDPLYGQGMSVAALEAELLGTELKNMKDGGELSTFHNRFYAKLVKLTKVHGIWRLLNPLDILI
;
A
#
# COMPACT_ATOMS: atom_id res chain seq x y z
N MET A 1 8.73 -1.13 -15.63
CA MET A 1 8.21 -2.42 -16.13
C MET A 1 7.63 -3.20 -14.95
N MET A 2 6.48 -3.88 -15.11
CA MET A 2 5.83 -4.64 -14.05
C MET A 2 5.40 -6.03 -14.56
N ILE A 3 5.49 -7.02 -13.68
CA ILE A 3 5.02 -8.39 -13.84
C ILE A 3 4.10 -8.67 -12.65
N SER A 4 2.82 -8.93 -12.91
CA SER A 4 1.83 -9.25 -11.87
C SER A 4 1.89 -10.73 -11.49
N ALA A 5 1.60 -11.03 -10.23
CA ALA A 5 1.41 -12.41 -9.78
C ALA A 5 0.13 -13.02 -10.42
N GLN A 6 0.18 -14.32 -10.72
CA GLN A 6 -0.96 -15.10 -11.21
C GLN A 6 -1.15 -16.29 -10.27
N LEU A 7 -2.00 -16.14 -9.25
CA LEU A 7 -2.24 -17.21 -8.30
C LEU A 7 -3.12 -18.32 -8.91
N PRO A 8 -2.89 -19.60 -8.55
CA PRO A 8 -1.87 -20.08 -7.61
C PRO A 8 -0.49 -20.33 -8.26
N ASP A 9 -0.42 -20.39 -9.59
CA ASP A 9 0.72 -20.97 -10.33
C ASP A 9 1.99 -20.10 -10.30
N GLN A 10 1.83 -18.77 -10.33
CA GLN A 10 2.89 -17.78 -10.23
C GLN A 10 2.64 -16.82 -9.07
N PRO A 11 3.08 -17.16 -7.85
CA PRO A 11 2.81 -16.35 -6.66
C PRO A 11 3.71 -15.13 -6.54
N TYR A 12 4.68 -14.95 -7.44
CA TYR A 12 5.61 -13.82 -7.43
C TYR A 12 5.25 -12.77 -8.48
N ALA A 13 5.35 -11.52 -8.07
CA ALA A 13 5.30 -10.32 -8.88
C ALA A 13 6.68 -9.66 -8.89
N GLY A 14 6.95 -8.81 -9.88
CA GLY A 14 8.18 -8.05 -9.94
C GLY A 14 7.99 -6.70 -10.60
N VAL A 15 8.70 -5.69 -10.12
CA VAL A 15 8.67 -4.34 -10.71
C VAL A 15 10.07 -3.75 -10.77
N ILE A 16 10.34 -3.03 -11.86
CA ILE A 16 11.48 -2.13 -12.01
C ILE A 16 10.92 -0.71 -12.13
N LEU A 17 11.31 0.15 -11.20
CA LEU A 17 11.04 1.58 -11.17
C LEU A 17 12.34 2.34 -11.41
N SER A 18 12.31 3.33 -12.28
CA SER A 18 13.42 4.26 -12.48
C SER A 18 13.33 5.43 -11.50
N PHE A 19 14.47 5.82 -10.96
CA PHE A 19 14.65 7.02 -10.15
C PHE A 19 15.61 7.98 -10.88
N GLU A 20 15.88 9.12 -10.26
CA GLU A 20 16.87 10.09 -10.74
C GLU A 20 18.28 9.49 -10.81
N GLU A 21 19.17 10.13 -11.57
CA GLU A 21 20.59 9.74 -11.69
C GLU A 21 20.81 8.31 -12.19
N SER A 22 19.92 7.80 -13.05
CA SER A 22 19.99 6.44 -13.59
C SER A 22 19.99 5.35 -12.50
N LYS A 23 19.33 5.62 -11.37
CA LYS A 23 19.10 4.64 -10.31
C LYS A 23 17.80 3.89 -10.57
N PHE A 24 17.73 2.64 -10.13
CA PHE A 24 16.54 1.82 -10.30
C PHE A 24 16.20 1.08 -9.01
N GLY A 25 14.92 1.04 -8.68
CA GLY A 25 14.36 0.16 -7.66
C GLY A 25 13.87 -1.12 -8.31
N VAL A 26 14.36 -2.26 -7.85
CA VAL A 26 13.82 -3.57 -8.22
C VAL A 26 13.15 -4.17 -6.99
N THR A 27 11.89 -4.54 -7.13
CA THR A 27 11.11 -5.15 -6.04
C THR A 27 10.48 -6.43 -6.54
N LEU A 28 10.65 -7.49 -5.76
CA LEU A 28 9.94 -8.76 -5.93
C LEU A 28 8.93 -8.86 -4.80
N GLY A 29 7.68 -9.18 -5.13
CA GLY A 29 6.58 -9.32 -4.18
C GLY A 29 5.85 -10.63 -4.40
N GLY A 30 5.00 -11.04 -3.46
CA GLY A 30 4.20 -12.25 -3.61
C GLY A 30 3.39 -12.58 -2.37
N TYR A 31 2.37 -13.42 -2.52
CA TYR A 31 1.33 -13.56 -1.48
C TYR A 31 1.57 -14.68 -0.46
N LEU A 32 2.48 -15.65 -0.67
CA LEU A 32 2.62 -16.81 0.24
C LEU A 32 4.04 -17.42 0.32
N LYS A 33 5.11 -16.63 0.22
CA LYS A 33 6.50 -17.15 0.31
C LYS A 33 7.36 -16.35 1.28
N GLN A 34 8.40 -16.99 1.81
CA GLN A 34 9.42 -16.29 2.62
C GLN A 34 10.21 -15.33 1.72
N PRO A 35 10.58 -14.14 2.21
CA PRO A 35 11.38 -13.22 1.42
C PRO A 35 12.81 -13.79 1.23
N PRO A 36 13.51 -13.40 0.15
CA PRO A 36 14.91 -13.74 -0.03
C PRO A 36 15.76 -13.12 1.09
N LYS A 37 16.79 -13.85 1.53
CA LYS A 37 17.75 -13.43 2.56
C LYS A 37 19.07 -12.96 1.97
N THR A 38 19.36 -13.32 0.72
CA THR A 38 20.59 -12.93 0.01
C THR A 38 20.28 -12.42 -1.40
N ASP A 39 21.24 -11.71 -2.00
CA ASP A 39 21.15 -11.22 -3.38
C ASP A 39 21.05 -12.38 -4.39
N GLU A 40 21.71 -13.51 -4.12
CA GLU A 40 21.62 -14.72 -4.94
C GLU A 40 20.20 -15.31 -4.89
N GLU A 41 19.59 -15.40 -3.70
CA GLU A 41 18.21 -15.85 -3.56
C GLU A 41 17.25 -14.90 -4.27
N PHE A 42 17.46 -13.59 -4.16
CA PHE A 42 16.66 -12.58 -4.86
C PHE A 42 16.72 -12.77 -6.39
N ARG A 43 17.93 -12.97 -6.95
CA ARG A 43 18.13 -13.25 -8.38
C ARG A 43 17.50 -14.57 -8.79
N LEU A 44 17.58 -15.60 -7.94
CA LEU A 44 16.95 -16.89 -8.21
C LEU A 44 15.43 -16.77 -8.28
N ILE A 45 14.81 -15.98 -7.38
CA ILE A 45 13.37 -15.68 -7.46
C ILE A 45 13.05 -14.92 -8.75
N ALA A 46 13.83 -13.89 -9.09
CA ALA A 46 13.63 -13.14 -10.34
C ALA A 46 13.68 -14.05 -11.58
N LYS A 47 14.54 -15.08 -11.59
CA LYS A 47 14.64 -16.06 -12.67
C LYS A 47 13.38 -16.92 -12.82
N THR A 48 12.58 -17.06 -11.76
CA THR A 48 11.31 -17.82 -11.80
C THR A 48 10.13 -17.04 -12.36
N LEU A 49 10.28 -15.73 -12.59
CA LEU A 49 9.22 -14.90 -13.17
C LEU A 49 8.94 -15.29 -14.63
N PRO A 50 7.71 -15.11 -15.14
CA PRO A 50 7.34 -15.57 -16.49
C PRO A 50 8.09 -14.84 -17.60
N GLN A 51 8.54 -13.59 -17.35
CA GLN A 51 9.32 -12.80 -18.29
C GLN A 51 10.75 -12.60 -17.77
N PRO A 52 11.77 -12.79 -18.63
CA PRO A 52 13.18 -12.81 -18.21
C PRO A 52 13.74 -11.42 -17.90
N HIS A 53 13.08 -10.36 -18.35
CA HIS A 53 13.59 -8.98 -18.33
C HIS A 53 14.06 -8.50 -16.94
N ILE A 54 13.38 -8.90 -15.86
CA ILE A 54 13.82 -8.51 -14.50
C ILE A 54 15.12 -9.21 -14.13
N HIS A 55 15.21 -10.51 -14.40
CA HIS A 55 16.43 -11.28 -14.15
C HIS A 55 17.60 -10.78 -15.02
N GLU A 56 17.37 -10.53 -16.30
CA GLU A 56 18.37 -9.97 -17.22
C GLU A 56 18.85 -8.59 -16.79
N PHE A 57 17.93 -7.71 -16.38
CA PHE A 57 18.28 -6.40 -15.84
C PHE A 57 19.21 -6.54 -14.64
N LEU A 58 18.87 -7.42 -13.69
CA LEU A 58 19.69 -7.65 -12.50
C LEU A 58 21.10 -8.13 -12.85
N LEU A 59 21.28 -8.95 -13.89
CA LEU A 59 22.62 -9.40 -14.32
C LEU A 59 23.54 -8.26 -14.79
N SER A 60 22.95 -7.19 -15.35
CA SER A 60 23.68 -6.02 -15.81
C SER A 60 23.80 -4.90 -14.77
N ALA A 61 22.99 -4.94 -13.71
CA ALA A 61 22.91 -3.90 -12.69
C ALA A 61 23.87 -4.15 -11.52
N LYS A 62 24.45 -3.06 -10.99
CA LYS A 62 25.23 -3.08 -9.75
C LYS A 62 24.34 -2.67 -8.56
N PRO A 63 24.22 -3.50 -7.50
CA PRO A 63 23.55 -3.09 -6.27
C PRO A 63 24.25 -1.88 -5.63
N ILE A 64 23.45 -0.91 -5.19
CA ILE A 64 23.92 0.31 -4.49
C ILE A 64 23.42 0.41 -3.05
N SER A 65 22.67 -0.60 -2.59
CA SER A 65 22.13 -0.72 -1.25
C SER A 65 22.00 -2.20 -0.88
N ASP A 66 21.89 -2.48 0.41
CA ASP A 66 21.58 -3.83 0.90
C ASP A 66 20.15 -4.27 0.50
N LEU A 67 19.96 -5.58 0.45
CA LEU A 67 18.64 -6.19 0.26
C LEU A 67 17.75 -5.87 1.45
N ASN A 68 16.59 -5.27 1.17
CA ASN A 68 15.57 -4.96 2.16
C ASN A 68 14.34 -5.83 1.95
N THR A 69 13.76 -6.30 3.05
CA THR A 69 12.54 -7.12 3.02
C THR A 69 11.47 -6.47 3.86
N TYR A 70 10.24 -6.48 3.35
CA TYR A 70 9.09 -5.95 4.05
C TYR A 70 7.92 -6.92 3.91
N ARG A 71 7.28 -7.24 5.03
CA ARG A 71 6.13 -8.13 5.06
C ARG A 71 4.92 -7.37 5.55
N ILE A 72 3.88 -7.35 4.72
CA ILE A 72 2.56 -6.87 5.13
C ILE A 72 1.78 -8.08 5.63
N PRO A 73 1.48 -8.16 6.94
CA PRO A 73 0.83 -9.34 7.50
C PRO A 73 -0.64 -9.45 7.08
N LEU A 74 -1.28 -8.31 6.80
CA LEU A 74 -2.72 -8.20 6.67
C LEU A 74 -3.06 -6.84 6.04
N GLN A 75 -4.02 -6.84 5.12
CA GLN A 75 -4.70 -5.63 4.64
C GLN A 75 -5.81 -5.27 5.63
N VAL A 76 -5.75 -4.09 6.24
CA VAL A 76 -6.72 -3.65 7.26
C VAL A 76 -7.48 -2.45 6.77
N SER A 77 -8.79 -2.39 7.04
CA SER A 77 -9.52 -1.13 7.07
C SER A 77 -10.20 -1.01 8.43
N ASN A 78 -9.68 -0.11 9.27
CA ASN A 78 -10.23 0.14 10.60
C ASN A 78 -11.53 0.91 10.48
N ARG A 79 -12.61 0.38 11.06
CA ARG A 79 -13.95 0.96 11.00
C ARG A 79 -14.18 1.92 12.16
N PHE A 80 -13.33 2.94 12.28
CA PHE A 80 -13.50 3.98 13.31
C PHE A 80 -14.79 4.78 13.13
N ASP A 81 -15.39 4.76 11.93
CA ASP A 81 -16.75 5.26 11.66
C ASP A 81 -17.85 4.48 12.42
N ARG A 82 -17.53 3.32 13.00
CA ARG A 82 -18.43 2.46 13.76
C ARG A 82 -17.99 2.26 15.22
N SER A 83 -17.00 3.03 15.69
CA SER A 83 -16.46 2.89 17.04
C SER A 83 -17.07 3.94 17.96
N ASP A 84 -17.80 3.50 18.97
CA ASP A 84 -18.46 4.40 19.95
C ASP A 84 -17.49 4.92 21.03
N ASN A 85 -16.29 4.32 21.16
CA ASN A 85 -15.34 4.57 22.25
C ASN A 85 -14.01 5.16 21.77
N MET A 86 -14.02 5.96 20.70
CA MET A 86 -12.80 6.61 20.24
C MET A 86 -12.34 7.68 21.24
N PRO A 87 -11.04 7.72 21.60
CA PRO A 87 -10.50 8.80 22.42
C PRO A 87 -10.77 10.15 21.77
N SER A 88 -11.27 11.11 22.55
CA SER A 88 -11.41 12.49 22.08
C SER A 88 -10.03 13.05 21.70
N HIS A 89 -10.00 13.92 20.69
CA HIS A 89 -8.77 14.58 20.20
C HIS A 89 -7.73 13.65 19.55
N LEU A 90 -8.06 12.39 19.28
CA LEU A 90 -7.22 11.46 18.53
C LEU A 90 -7.81 11.22 17.14
N VAL A 91 -6.97 11.27 16.11
CA VAL A 91 -7.30 10.85 14.75
C VAL A 91 -6.18 9.99 14.17
N THR A 92 -6.56 9.06 13.31
CA THR A 92 -5.64 8.12 12.64
C THR A 92 -5.75 8.30 11.13
N LEU A 93 -4.61 8.28 10.43
CA LEU A 93 -4.50 8.38 8.97
C LEU A 93 -3.48 7.34 8.46
N GLY A 94 -3.41 7.19 7.13
CA GLY A 94 -2.53 6.28 6.43
C GLY A 94 -2.70 4.84 6.92
N ASP A 95 -1.59 4.13 7.05
CA ASP A 95 -1.59 2.72 7.46
C ASP A 95 -2.12 2.46 8.89
N ALA A 96 -2.23 3.50 9.73
CA ALA A 96 -2.90 3.38 11.02
C ALA A 96 -4.43 3.29 10.87
N TYR A 97 -4.99 3.88 9.81
CA TYR A 97 -6.41 3.80 9.48
C TYR A 97 -6.70 2.65 8.50
N CYS A 98 -5.99 2.61 7.37
CA CYS A 98 -6.21 1.64 6.31
C CYS A 98 -4.88 1.21 5.66
N ARG A 99 -4.56 -0.08 5.73
CA ARG A 99 -3.41 -0.71 5.08
C ARG A 99 -3.84 -1.37 3.79
N PHE A 100 -3.35 -0.86 2.67
CA PHE A 100 -3.64 -1.33 1.33
C PHE A 100 -2.68 -2.42 0.86
N ASP A 101 -3.05 -3.08 -0.24
CA ASP A 101 -2.11 -3.90 -1.00
C ASP A 101 -1.08 -2.99 -1.71
N PRO A 102 0.23 -3.16 -1.46
CA PRO A 102 1.27 -2.32 -2.05
C PRO A 102 1.41 -2.54 -3.55
N LEU A 103 0.87 -3.64 -4.12
CA LEU A 103 0.94 -3.94 -5.54
C LEU A 103 0.36 -2.82 -6.41
N TYR A 104 -0.63 -2.09 -5.88
CA TYR A 104 -1.29 -1.00 -6.59
C TYR A 104 -0.67 0.37 -6.36
N GLY A 105 0.35 0.50 -5.50
CA GLY A 105 1.11 1.74 -5.31
C GLY A 105 0.31 2.94 -4.77
N GLN A 106 -0.89 2.72 -4.24
CA GLN A 106 -1.83 3.80 -3.88
C GLN A 106 -1.70 4.35 -2.45
N GLY A 107 -0.97 3.66 -1.56
CA GLY A 107 -0.97 3.96 -0.12
C GLY A 107 -0.56 5.41 0.22
N MET A 108 0.53 5.91 -0.37
CA MET A 108 0.99 7.29 -0.12
C MET A 108 0.02 8.34 -0.64
N SER A 109 -0.54 8.15 -1.84
CA SER A 109 -1.53 9.06 -2.41
C SER A 109 -2.80 9.10 -1.57
N VAL A 110 -3.27 7.95 -1.09
CA VAL A 110 -4.41 7.89 -0.18
C VAL A 110 -4.09 8.63 1.12
N ALA A 111 -2.96 8.33 1.78
CA ALA A 111 -2.57 9.01 3.01
C ALA A 111 -2.49 10.55 2.86
N ALA A 112 -2.02 11.04 1.71
CA ALA A 112 -1.99 12.47 1.41
C ALA A 112 -3.41 13.06 1.29
N LEU A 113 -4.32 12.38 0.59
CA LEU A 113 -5.73 12.79 0.49
C LEU A 113 -6.44 12.78 1.86
N GLU A 114 -6.11 11.80 2.71
CA GLU A 114 -6.63 11.74 4.08
C GLU A 114 -6.14 12.94 4.93
N ALA A 115 -4.87 13.32 4.79
CA ALA A 115 -4.30 14.50 5.46
C ALA A 115 -4.88 15.82 4.94
N GLU A 116 -5.12 15.93 3.63
CA GLU A 116 -5.79 17.10 3.03
C GLU A 116 -7.23 17.25 3.56
N LEU A 117 -7.97 16.14 3.62
CA LEU A 117 -9.31 16.11 4.21
C LEU A 117 -9.28 16.55 5.68
N LEU A 118 -8.33 16.04 6.47
CA LEU A 118 -8.16 16.43 7.86
C LEU A 118 -7.92 17.95 7.97
N GLY A 119 -6.99 18.49 7.19
CA GLY A 119 -6.68 19.91 7.18
C GLY A 119 -7.88 20.78 6.80
N THR A 120 -8.69 20.33 5.82
CA THR A 120 -9.93 21.01 5.43
C THR A 120 -10.97 20.99 6.54
N GLU A 121 -11.17 19.83 7.19
CA GLU A 121 -12.13 19.72 8.28
C GLU A 121 -11.74 20.56 9.50
N LEU A 122 -10.44 20.65 9.81
CA LEU A 122 -9.95 21.48 10.90
C LEU A 122 -10.08 22.98 10.60
N LYS A 123 -9.78 23.43 9.37
CA LYS A 123 -9.97 24.83 8.96
C LYS A 123 -11.42 25.29 9.01
N ASN A 124 -12.35 24.38 8.74
CA ASN A 124 -13.79 24.65 8.76
C ASN A 124 -14.38 24.63 10.18
N MET A 125 -13.60 24.25 11.20
CA MET A 125 -14.04 24.37 12.59
C MET A 125 -14.01 25.84 12.99
N LYS A 126 -15.13 26.34 13.50
CA LYS A 126 -15.18 27.65 14.17
C LYS A 126 -14.47 27.55 15.51
N ASP A 127 -13.93 28.67 16.00
CA ASP A 127 -13.39 28.77 17.36
C ASP A 127 -14.44 28.27 18.37
N GLY A 128 -14.06 27.27 19.18
CA GLY A 128 -14.96 26.63 20.15
C GLY A 128 -15.82 25.47 19.60
N GLY A 129 -15.60 25.02 18.36
CA GLY A 129 -16.26 23.82 17.82
C GLY A 129 -15.93 22.57 18.63
N GLU A 130 -16.94 21.74 18.92
CA GLU A 130 -16.78 20.52 19.72
C GLU A 130 -15.83 19.51 19.05
N LEU A 131 -14.58 19.46 19.53
CA LEU A 131 -13.61 18.42 19.18
C LEU A 131 -14.08 17.02 19.62
N SER A 132 -15.00 16.96 20.61
CA SER A 132 -15.65 15.74 21.09
C SER A 132 -16.39 15.01 19.97
N THR A 133 -17.02 15.71 19.03
CA THR A 133 -17.78 15.11 17.92
C THR A 133 -17.05 15.13 16.57
N PHE A 134 -15.84 15.70 16.53
CA PHE A 134 -15.02 15.82 15.32
C PHE A 134 -14.75 14.47 14.65
N HIS A 135 -14.39 13.46 15.45
CA HIS A 135 -14.03 12.12 14.97
C HIS A 135 -15.16 11.50 14.12
N ASN A 136 -16.41 11.61 14.57
CA ASN A 136 -17.58 11.08 13.85
C ASN A 136 -17.73 11.69 12.46
N ARG A 137 -17.67 13.03 12.37
CA ARG A 137 -17.78 13.74 11.10
C ARG A 137 -16.61 13.42 10.17
N PHE A 138 -15.40 13.40 10.73
CA PHE A 138 -14.19 13.14 9.97
C PHE A 138 -14.20 11.72 9.38
N TYR A 139 -14.41 10.68 10.20
CA TYR A 139 -14.42 9.30 9.73
C TYR A 139 -15.58 9.00 8.77
N ALA A 140 -16.75 9.64 8.93
CA ALA A 140 -17.84 9.53 7.96
C ALA A 140 -17.45 10.03 6.56
N LYS A 141 -16.61 11.06 6.47
CA LYS A 141 -16.06 11.57 5.19
C LYS A 141 -14.89 10.70 4.70
N LEU A 142 -14.00 10.27 5.61
CA LEU A 142 -12.84 9.44 5.29
C LEU A 142 -13.24 8.09 4.67
N VAL A 143 -14.31 7.47 5.19
CA VAL A 143 -14.88 6.25 4.61
C VAL A 143 -15.37 6.46 3.17
N LYS A 144 -15.94 7.63 2.87
CA LYS A 144 -16.34 7.95 1.48
C LYS A 144 -15.10 8.11 0.61
N LEU A 145 -14.08 8.85 1.05
CA LEU A 145 -12.83 9.04 0.30
C LEU A 145 -12.18 7.71 -0.08
N THR A 146 -12.10 6.78 0.87
CA THR A 146 -11.47 5.46 0.70
C THR A 146 -12.34 4.43 -0.04
N LYS A 147 -13.68 4.59 -0.05
CA LYS A 147 -14.60 3.69 -0.79
C LYS A 147 -14.98 4.17 -2.19
N VAL A 148 -15.17 5.47 -2.39
CA VAL A 148 -15.72 6.07 -3.62
C VAL A 148 -14.80 5.87 -4.82
N HIS A 149 -13.51 5.67 -4.61
CA HIS A 149 -12.54 5.45 -5.68
C HIS A 149 -12.32 3.97 -6.03
N GLY A 150 -13.09 3.03 -5.47
CA GLY A 150 -12.86 1.59 -5.71
C GLY A 150 -11.52 1.08 -5.16
N ILE A 151 -10.76 1.93 -4.45
CA ILE A 151 -9.44 1.68 -3.86
C ILE A 151 -9.47 0.45 -2.94
N TRP A 152 -10.58 0.25 -2.23
CA TRP A 152 -10.81 -0.96 -1.42
C TRP A 152 -11.39 -2.15 -2.21
N ARG A 153 -12.09 -1.89 -3.32
CA ARG A 153 -12.75 -2.91 -4.14
C ARG A 153 -11.77 -3.64 -5.08
N LEU A 154 -10.66 -3.00 -5.43
CA LEU A 154 -9.56 -3.62 -6.17
C LEU A 154 -8.77 -4.66 -5.34
N LEU A 155 -9.09 -4.84 -4.05
CA LEU A 155 -8.25 -5.54 -3.08
C LEU A 155 -8.71 -6.95 -2.71
N ASN A 156 -9.86 -7.41 -3.22
CA ASN A 156 -10.32 -8.76 -2.96
C ASN A 156 -10.08 -9.59 -4.23
N PRO A 157 -8.99 -10.37 -4.34
CA PRO A 157 -8.80 -11.28 -5.47
C PRO A 157 -9.88 -12.37 -5.59
N LEU A 158 -10.82 -12.43 -4.63
CA LEU A 158 -11.98 -13.32 -4.61
C LEU A 158 -13.31 -12.63 -5.00
N ASP A 159 -13.34 -11.31 -5.20
CA ASP A 159 -14.55 -10.62 -5.70
C ASP A 159 -14.57 -10.68 -7.24
N ILE A 160 -14.72 -11.89 -7.79
CA ILE A 160 -15.11 -12.10 -9.17
C ILE A 160 -16.61 -11.77 -9.25
N LEU A 161 -16.98 -10.77 -10.07
CA LEU A 161 -18.36 -10.61 -10.53
C LEU A 161 -18.77 -11.91 -11.24
N ILE A 162 -19.69 -12.65 -10.64
CA ILE A 162 -20.57 -13.57 -11.39
C ILE A 162 -21.73 -12.74 -11.93
#